data_AF-A0A537M9P1-F1
#
_entry.id   AF-A0A537M9P1-F1
#
_cell.length_a   1.000
_cell.length_b   1.000
_cell.length_c   1.000
_cell.angle_alpha   90.00
_cell.angle_beta   90.00
_cell.angle_gamma   90.00
#
_symmetry.space_group_name_H-M   'P 1'
#
loop_
_entity.id
_entity.type
_entity.pdbx_description
1 polymer ?
#
loop_
_entity_poly.entity_id
_entity_poly.type
_entity_poly.pdbx_seq_one_letter_code
_entity_poly.pdbx_strand_id
1 'polypeptide(L)'
;MGPRAAGFPDARGVTLLEFVVMLALLGVVIGGIYQFVIWGAKSAGATNDFMQTQAQIRSALDNIADETRWGQSVTAAGPTTVTLSIPQSTPFSSLGSYSVTFAYDSV
;
A
#
# COMPACT_ATOMS: atom_id res chain seq x y z
N MET A 1 -18.39 -62.33 22.38
CA MET A 1 -17.70 -61.06 22.06
C MET A 1 -16.51 -61.42 21.17
N GLY A 2 -16.70 -61.45 19.85
CA GLY A 2 -15.69 -61.91 18.89
C GLY A 2 -14.83 -60.75 18.38
N PRO A 3 -13.53 -60.98 18.08
CA PRO A 3 -12.63 -59.91 17.65
C PRO A 3 -12.98 -59.44 16.24
N ARG A 4 -13.13 -58.12 16.06
CA ARG A 4 -13.26 -57.50 14.73
C ARG A 4 -11.90 -57.57 14.06
N ALA A 5 -11.81 -58.34 12.97
CA ALA A 5 -10.66 -58.28 12.08
C ALA A 5 -10.59 -56.85 11.51
N ALA A 6 -9.56 -56.11 11.90
CA ALA A 6 -9.20 -54.86 11.23
C ALA A 6 -8.71 -55.25 9.84
N GLY A 7 -9.55 -55.04 8.82
CA GLY A 7 -9.13 -55.18 7.44
C GLY A 7 -8.00 -54.21 7.18
N PHE A 8 -6.82 -54.73 6.84
CA PHE A 8 -5.78 -53.91 6.23
C PHE A 8 -6.36 -53.29 4.96
N PRO A 9 -6.20 -51.98 4.72
CA PRO A 9 -6.64 -51.39 3.47
C PRO A 9 -5.92 -52.14 2.34
N ASP A 10 -6.70 -52.74 1.44
CA ASP A 10 -6.16 -53.41 0.26
C ASP A 10 -5.16 -52.46 -0.43
N ALA A 11 -3.90 -52.87 -0.55
CA ALA A 11 -2.90 -52.18 -1.36
C ALA A 11 -3.23 -52.39 -2.85
N ARG A 12 -4.34 -51.83 -3.32
CA ARG A 12 -4.71 -51.79 -4.73
C ARG A 12 -3.81 -50.75 -5.41
N GLY A 13 -3.11 -51.15 -6.48
CA GLY A 13 -2.33 -50.22 -7.29
C GLY A 13 -3.21 -49.13 -7.89
N VAL A 14 -2.65 -47.94 -8.07
CA VAL A 14 -3.35 -46.79 -8.67
C VAL A 14 -3.63 -47.09 -10.14
N THR A 15 -4.88 -46.89 -10.58
CA THR A 15 -5.22 -47.05 -12.00
C THR A 15 -4.69 -45.88 -12.82
N LEU A 16 -4.45 -46.09 -14.12
CA LEU A 16 -4.03 -45.01 -15.03
C LEU A 16 -5.01 -43.83 -15.02
N LEU A 17 -6.31 -44.11 -14.93
CA LEU A 17 -7.35 -43.07 -14.86
C LEU A 17 -7.21 -42.24 -13.57
N GLU A 18 -7.07 -42.89 -12.42
CA GLU A 18 -6.86 -42.19 -11.14
C GLU A 18 -5.60 -41.34 -11.18
N PHE A 19 -4.52 -41.83 -11.78
CA PHE A 19 -3.27 -41.07 -11.92
C PHE A 19 -3.44 -39.83 -12.81
N VAL A 20 -4.12 -39.96 -13.95
CA VAL A 20 -4.42 -38.81 -14.83
C VAL A 20 -5.31 -37.79 -14.13
N VAL A 21 -6.33 -38.23 -13.38
CA VAL A 21 -7.19 -37.33 -12.60
C VAL A 21 -6.40 -36.61 -11.51
N MET A 22 -5.52 -37.31 -10.79
CA MET A 22 -4.64 -36.71 -9.80
C MET A 22 -3.73 -35.64 -10.42
N LEU A 23 -3.12 -35.92 -11.57
CA LEU A 23 -2.29 -34.95 -12.29
C LEU A 23 -3.09 -33.74 -12.79
N ALA A 24 -4.31 -33.96 -13.28
CA ALA A 24 -5.18 -32.87 -13.71
C ALA A 24 -5.56 -31.97 -12.53
N LEU A 25 -5.94 -32.55 -11.39
CA LEU A 25 -6.23 -31.80 -10.16
C LEU A 25 -5.01 -31.04 -9.65
N LEU A 26 -3.83 -31.68 -9.68
CA LEU A 26 -2.57 -31.03 -9.32
C LEU A 26 -2.31 -29.79 -10.20
N GLY A 27 -2.50 -29.92 -11.52
CA GLY A 27 -2.36 -28.80 -12.46
C GLY A 27 -3.32 -27.64 -12.15
N VAL A 28 -4.58 -27.94 -11.85
CA VAL A 28 -5.59 -26.93 -11.47
C VAL A 28 -5.19 -26.22 -10.18
N VAL A 29 -4.77 -26.97 -9.16
CA VAL A 29 -4.37 -26.40 -7.86
C VAL A 29 -3.14 -25.52 -8.00
N ILE A 30 -2.10 -25.98 -8.69
CA ILE A 30 -0.89 -25.19 -8.92
C ILE A 30 -1.21 -23.93 -9.73
N GLY A 31 -2.01 -24.05 -10.80
CA GLY A 31 -2.43 -22.92 -11.61
C GLY A 31 -3.20 -21.87 -10.80
N GLY A 32 -4.12 -22.30 -9.95
CA GLY A 32 -4.89 -21.43 -9.06
C GLY A 32 -4.01 -20.69 -8.04
N ILE A 33 -3.10 -21.41 -7.38
CA ILE A 33 -2.16 -20.82 -6.40
C ILE A 33 -1.25 -19.79 -7.08
N TYR A 34 -0.72 -20.12 -8.27
CA TYR A 34 0.16 -19.22 -9.00
C TYR A 34 -0.52 -17.90 -9.36
N GLN A 35 -1.75 -17.97 -9.86
CA GLN A 35 -2.57 -16.78 -10.11
C GLN A 35 -2.78 -16.00 -8.81
N PHE A 36 -3.26 -16.65 -7.74
CA PHE A 36 -3.51 -16.00 -6.46
C PHE A 36 -2.28 -15.23 -5.94
N VAL A 37 -1.08 -15.82 -6.03
CA VAL A 37 0.16 -15.16 -5.60
C VAL A 37 0.47 -13.92 -6.44
N ILE A 38 0.34 -13.98 -7.77
CA ILE A 38 0.59 -12.83 -8.65
C ILE A 38 -0.39 -11.69 -8.36
N TRP A 39 -1.68 -12.01 -8.27
CA TRP A 39 -2.71 -11.01 -8.01
C TRP A 39 -2.58 -10.44 -6.59
N GLY A 40 -2.28 -11.28 -5.60
CA GLY A 40 -2.03 -10.87 -4.22
C GLY A 40 -0.84 -9.92 -4.10
N ALA A 41 0.29 -10.23 -4.73
CA ALA A 41 1.47 -9.37 -4.73
C ALA A 41 1.19 -8.01 -5.38
N LYS A 42 0.50 -8.00 -6.53
CA LYS A 42 0.09 -6.75 -7.20
C LYS A 42 -0.86 -5.92 -6.34
N SER A 43 -1.85 -6.56 -5.72
CA SER A 43 -2.82 -5.90 -4.83
C SER A 43 -2.14 -5.30 -3.60
N ALA A 44 -1.22 -6.04 -2.98
CA ALA A 44 -0.47 -5.58 -1.82
C ALA A 44 0.41 -4.37 -2.18
N GLY A 45 1.12 -4.43 -3.31
CA GLY A 45 1.92 -3.31 -3.81
C GLY A 45 1.07 -2.06 -4.07
N ALA A 46 -0.01 -2.19 -4.85
CA ALA A 46 -0.90 -1.07 -5.15
C ALA A 46 -1.52 -0.45 -3.88
N THR A 47 -1.89 -1.28 -2.89
CA THR A 47 -2.42 -0.79 -1.61
C THR A 47 -1.36 -0.06 -0.80
N ASN A 48 -0.14 -0.59 -0.74
CA ASN A 48 0.96 0.04 -0.04
C ASN A 48 1.29 1.42 -0.65
N ASP A 49 1.40 1.48 -1.97
CA ASP A 49 1.71 2.73 -2.69
C ASP A 49 0.61 3.77 -2.43
N PHE A 50 -0.66 3.37 -2.53
CA PHE A 50 -1.78 4.26 -2.24
C PHE A 50 -1.79 4.78 -0.79
N MET A 51 -1.48 3.92 0.19
CA MET A 51 -1.38 4.31 1.60
C MET A 51 -0.20 5.25 1.84
N GLN A 52 0.95 4.98 1.21
CA GLN A 52 2.14 5.82 1.31
C GLN A 52 1.91 7.19 0.69
N THR A 53 1.34 7.25 -0.53
CA THR A 53 1.00 8.51 -1.19
C THR A 53 0.02 9.33 -0.34
N GLN A 54 -1.03 8.71 0.21
CA GLN A 54 -1.95 9.43 1.09
C GLN A 54 -1.29 9.95 2.37
N ALA A 55 -0.40 9.17 2.98
CA ALA A 55 0.32 9.59 4.17
C ALA A 55 1.25 10.79 3.88
N GLN A 56 1.95 10.75 2.74
CA GLN A 56 2.80 11.85 2.29
C GLN A 56 1.99 13.11 1.97
N ILE A 57 0.85 12.98 1.28
CA ILE A 57 -0.06 14.11 1.00
C ILE A 57 -0.57 14.72 2.31
N ARG A 58 -1.02 13.88 3.26
CA ARG A 58 -1.48 14.38 4.57
C ARG A 58 -0.37 15.16 5.29
N SER A 59 0.83 14.58 5.38
CA SER A 59 1.96 15.26 6.01
C SER A 59 2.33 16.58 5.31
N ALA A 60 2.28 16.62 3.98
CA ALA A 60 2.54 17.85 3.22
C ALA A 60 1.48 18.92 3.49
N LEU A 61 0.19 18.55 3.51
CA LEU A 61 -0.91 19.46 3.82
C LEU A 61 -0.85 19.97 5.25
N ASP A 62 -0.50 19.12 6.21
CA ASP A 62 -0.33 19.50 7.62
C ASP A 62 0.81 20.53 7.75
N ASN A 63 1.94 20.32 7.07
CA ASN A 63 3.04 21.29 7.03
C ASN A 63 2.61 22.64 6.41
N ILE A 64 1.88 22.62 5.29
CA ILE A 64 1.36 23.85 4.65
C ILE A 64 0.41 24.58 5.62
N ALA A 65 -0.48 23.85 6.29
CA ALA A 65 -1.43 24.42 7.23
C ALA A 65 -0.73 25.04 8.45
N ASP A 66 0.27 24.36 8.99
CA ASP A 66 1.07 24.86 10.10
C ASP A 66 1.85 26.11 9.70
N GLU A 67 2.57 26.10 8.58
CA GLU A 67 3.30 27.28 8.09
C GLU A 67 2.38 28.46 7.81
N THR A 68 1.21 28.20 7.20
CA THR A 68 0.19 29.23 6.95
C THR A 68 -0.37 29.82 8.25
N ARG A 69 -0.59 28.97 9.27
CA ARG A 69 -1.09 29.41 10.59
C ARG A 69 -0.12 30.35 11.30
N TRP A 70 1.18 30.16 11.10
CA TRP A 70 2.21 31.04 11.65
C TRP A 70 2.60 32.19 10.71
N GLY A 71 2.09 32.22 9.49
CA GLY A 71 2.32 33.29 8.52
C GLY A 71 1.80 34.62 9.06
N GLN A 72 2.67 35.63 9.08
CA GLN A 72 2.31 36.98 9.52
C GLN A 72 1.61 37.76 8.40
N SER A 73 2.03 37.56 7.16
CA SER A 73 1.45 38.22 5.99
C SER A 73 1.75 37.47 4.69
N VAL A 74 0.91 37.70 3.69
CA VAL A 74 1.17 37.30 2.30
C VAL A 74 2.04 38.38 1.65
N THR A 75 3.21 38.01 1.15
CA THR A 75 4.17 38.92 0.50
C THR A 75 4.03 38.95 -1.01
N ALA A 76 3.56 37.85 -1.61
CA ALA A 76 3.23 37.77 -3.03
C ALA A 76 2.11 36.76 -3.25
N ALA A 77 1.26 37.00 -4.24
CA ALA A 77 0.24 36.06 -4.67
C ALA A 77 0.15 36.08 -6.20
N GLY A 78 0.10 34.91 -6.80
CA GLY A 78 -0.12 34.68 -8.22
C GLY A 78 -1.29 33.72 -8.45
N PRO A 79 -1.63 33.42 -9.72
CA PRO A 79 -2.74 32.53 -10.04
C PRO A 79 -2.59 31.11 -9.47
N THR A 80 -1.35 30.62 -9.34
CA THR A 80 -1.04 29.26 -8.87
C THR A 80 -0.06 29.24 -7.69
N THR A 81 0.32 30.41 -7.17
CA THR A 81 1.36 30.53 -6.15
C THR A 81 0.98 31.52 -5.07
N VAL A 82 1.42 31.27 -3.84
CA VAL A 82 1.28 32.19 -2.70
C VAL A 82 2.57 32.16 -1.89
N THR A 83 3.12 33.34 -1.60
CA THR A 83 4.29 33.52 -0.76
C THR A 83 3.90 34.16 0.56
N LEU A 84 4.31 33.55 1.67
CA LEU A 84 4.05 34.00 3.03
C LEU A 84 5.35 34.38 3.72
N SER A 85 5.29 35.41 4.56
CA SER A 85 6.34 35.77 5.51
C SER A 85 6.06 35.11 6.85
N ILE A 86 7.01 34.33 7.35
CA ILE A 86 6.94 33.64 8.63
C ILE A 86 7.92 34.32 9.61
N PRO A 87 7.42 34.84 10.76
CA PRO A 87 8.23 35.59 11.70
C PRO A 87 9.17 34.70 12.52
N GLN A 88 10.18 35.33 13.13
CA GLN A 88 11.09 34.68 14.06
C GLN A 88 10.43 34.54 15.44
N SER A 89 9.66 33.47 15.63
CA SER A 89 9.12 33.02 16.94
C SER A 89 8.25 31.78 16.76
N THR A 90 8.63 30.91 15.82
CA THR A 90 7.86 29.72 15.46
C THR A 90 8.69 28.47 15.78
N PRO A 91 8.04 27.30 15.96
CA PRO A 91 8.76 26.05 16.15
C PRO A 91 9.68 25.67 14.99
N PHE A 92 9.47 26.27 13.81
CA PHE A 92 10.15 25.96 12.55
C PHE A 92 11.43 26.79 12.33
N SER A 93 11.55 27.94 13.02
CA SER A 93 12.74 28.79 12.91
C SER A 93 12.99 29.58 14.20
N SER A 94 14.05 29.20 14.91
CA SER A 94 14.61 29.99 16.01
C SER A 94 15.67 31.00 15.54
N LEU A 95 16.12 30.89 14.28
CA LEU A 95 17.31 31.58 13.75
C LEU A 95 16.97 32.88 13.00
N GLY A 96 15.74 33.05 12.51
CA GLY A 96 15.35 34.24 11.75
C GLY A 96 13.98 34.11 11.07
N SER A 97 13.41 35.22 10.61
CA SER A 97 12.22 35.19 9.76
C SER A 97 12.57 34.58 8.39
N TYR A 98 11.63 33.88 7.77
CA TYR A 98 11.80 33.31 6.43
C TYR A 98 10.55 33.51 5.58
N SER A 99 10.71 33.34 4.26
CA SER A 99 9.59 33.34 3.32
C SER A 99 9.41 31.95 2.73
N VAL A 100 8.17 31.46 2.69
CA VAL A 100 7.82 30.22 2.00
C VAL A 100 6.90 30.53 0.84
N THR A 101 7.10 29.85 -0.29
CA THR A 101 6.23 29.92 -1.45
C THR A 101 5.58 28.57 -1.68
N PHE A 102 4.26 28.53 -1.61
CA PHE A 102 3.48 27.39 -2.05
C PHE A 102 3.07 27.58 -3.50
N ALA A 103 3.17 26.52 -4.27
CA ALA A 103 2.73 26.47 -5.66
C ALA A 103 1.91 25.19 -5.85
N TYR A 104 0.82 25.28 -6.60
CA TYR A 104 0.15 24.07 -7.10
C TYR A 104 0.31 24.00 -8.62
N ASP A 105 0.53 22.78 -9.11
CA ASP A 105 0.52 22.49 -10.53
C ASP A 105 -0.89 22.06 -10.94
N SER A 106 -1.41 22.63 -12.03
CA SER A 106 -2.74 22.33 -12.56
C SER A 106 -2.71 21.33 -13.72
N VAL A 107 -1.53 20.81 -14.06
CA VAL A 107 -1.31 19.89 -15.19
C VAL A 107 -1.69 18.45 -14.83
#